data_AF-A0A517Y4N2-F1
#
_entry.id   AF-A0A517Y4N2-F1
#
_cell.length_a   1.000
_cell.length_b   1.000
_cell.length_c   1.000
_cell.angle_alpha   90.00
_cell.angle_beta   90.00
_cell.angle_gamma   90.00
#
_symmetry.space_group_name_H-M   'P 1'
#
loop_
_entity.id
_entity.type
_entity.pdbx_description
1 polymer ?
#
loop_
_entity_poly.entity_id
_entity_poly.type
_entity_poly.pdbx_seq_one_letter_code
_entity_poly.pdbx_strand_id
1 'polypeptide(L)'
;MKRSFGYFAGQFFLPACFLVALGLASLPMAAAQDPAKPAAKPATKDELIAKLEKTLTGARMTGTFTVLGKEEKAPTPEEYTIVSAQKIPDGDIWLLKARVKYGTTDKTLPIPLEIQWAGDTPVITMTDMAVPGLGTFSTRVVIYDGMYSGTWQHGAVKGHLFGTITRADEKPAETKTEKATEPR
;
A
#
# COMPACT_ATOMS: atom_id res chain seq x y z
N MET A 1 5.40 31.29 -45.04
CA MET A 1 4.68 32.55 -45.30
C MET A 1 4.86 33.44 -44.08
N LYS A 2 5.79 34.40 -44.13
CA LYS A 2 6.10 35.34 -43.05
C LYS A 2 5.21 36.57 -43.20
N ARG A 3 4.57 37.06 -42.14
CA ARG A 3 4.22 38.48 -42.00
C ARG A 3 4.30 38.92 -40.54
N SER A 4 5.35 39.68 -40.27
CA SER A 4 5.51 40.60 -39.15
C SER A 4 5.11 42.00 -39.64
N PHE A 5 4.40 42.77 -38.82
CA PHE A 5 4.17 44.22 -38.94
C PHE A 5 3.46 44.61 -37.63
N GLY A 6 3.78 45.67 -36.90
CA GLY A 6 4.72 46.77 -37.03
C GLY A 6 4.40 47.72 -35.87
N TYR A 7 5.44 48.25 -35.23
CA TYR A 7 5.35 49.26 -34.17
C TYR A 7 4.69 50.55 -34.68
N PHE A 8 3.87 51.20 -33.86
CA PHE A 8 3.55 52.61 -34.01
C PHE A 8 3.70 53.32 -32.66
N ALA A 9 4.66 54.24 -32.61
CA ALA A 9 4.92 55.15 -31.50
C ALA A 9 3.94 56.35 -31.58
N GLY A 10 3.53 56.86 -30.42
CA GLY A 10 2.68 58.04 -30.34
C GLY A 10 2.52 58.50 -28.89
N GLN A 11 3.53 59.23 -28.42
CA GLN A 11 3.52 59.97 -27.16
C GLN A 11 2.84 61.32 -27.39
N PHE A 12 2.01 61.80 -26.45
CA PHE A 12 1.97 63.19 -25.95
C PHE A 12 0.63 63.55 -25.25
N PHE A 13 0.77 64.39 -24.21
CA PHE A 13 -0.23 65.24 -23.53
C PHE A 13 -1.15 64.65 -22.44
N LEU A 14 -0.71 64.81 -21.18
CA LEU A 14 -1.55 65.21 -20.05
C LEU A 14 -1.83 66.73 -20.14
N PRO A 15 -2.93 67.30 -19.60
CA PRO A 15 -3.16 67.31 -18.15
C PRO A 15 -4.62 67.39 -17.66
N ALA A 16 -4.73 67.31 -16.33
CA ALA A 16 -5.72 67.94 -15.45
C ALA A 16 -7.12 67.30 -15.26
N CYS A 17 -7.26 66.75 -14.04
CA CYS A 17 -8.37 66.95 -13.12
C CYS A 17 -9.80 66.64 -13.60
N PHE A 18 -10.31 65.47 -13.23
CA PHE A 18 -11.61 65.40 -12.56
C PHE A 18 -11.60 64.29 -11.51
N LEU A 19 -11.70 64.72 -10.24
CA LEU A 19 -11.92 63.90 -9.06
C LEU A 19 -13.30 63.24 -9.14
N VAL A 20 -13.35 61.92 -9.12
CA VAL A 20 -14.49 61.18 -8.56
C VAL A 20 -13.95 60.05 -7.70
N ALA A 21 -13.99 60.27 -6.40
CA ALA A 21 -13.78 59.25 -5.39
C ALA A 21 -14.97 58.27 -5.40
N LEU A 22 -14.74 57.03 -5.82
CA LEU A 22 -15.59 55.90 -5.43
C LEU A 22 -14.79 55.05 -4.45
N GLY A 23 -15.13 55.17 -3.17
CA GLY A 23 -14.59 54.35 -2.10
C GLY A 23 -15.02 52.90 -2.27
N LEU A 24 -14.10 52.05 -2.72
CA LEU A 24 -14.16 50.62 -2.50
C LEU A 24 -13.71 50.36 -1.06
N ALA A 25 -14.67 50.24 -0.16
CA ALA A 25 -14.45 49.75 1.19
C ALA A 25 -13.88 48.32 1.13
N SER A 26 -12.57 48.20 1.32
CA SER A 26 -11.88 46.92 1.49
C SER A 26 -12.26 46.33 2.85
N LEU A 27 -13.21 45.40 2.85
CA LEU A 27 -13.48 44.52 3.98
C LEU A 27 -12.27 43.60 4.19
N PRO A 28 -11.70 43.51 5.40
CA PRO A 28 -10.70 42.49 5.70
C PRO A 28 -11.44 41.14 5.73
N MET A 29 -11.16 40.29 4.75
CA MET A 29 -11.51 38.87 4.83
C MET A 29 -10.67 38.28 5.97
N ALA A 30 -11.23 38.27 7.18
CA ALA A 30 -10.69 37.50 8.28
C ALA A 30 -10.85 36.02 7.90
N ALA A 31 -9.84 35.47 7.25
CA ALA A 31 -9.68 34.03 7.14
C ALA A 31 -9.53 33.51 8.58
N ALA A 32 -10.62 32.98 9.13
CA ALA A 32 -10.57 32.15 10.31
C ALA A 32 -9.65 30.98 9.95
N GLN A 33 -8.38 31.06 10.38
CA GLN A 33 -7.51 29.91 10.38
C GLN A 33 -8.11 28.96 11.40
N ASP A 34 -8.78 27.90 10.91
CA ASP A 34 -9.12 26.77 11.76
C ASP A 34 -7.85 26.39 12.54
N PRO A 35 -7.89 26.30 13.89
CA PRO A 35 -6.73 25.91 14.65
C PRO A 35 -6.30 24.55 14.14
N ALA A 36 -5.10 24.50 13.54
CA ALA A 36 -4.52 23.28 13.00
C ALA A 36 -4.61 22.20 14.07
N LYS A 37 -5.42 21.16 13.80
CA LYS A 37 -5.54 19.99 14.66
C LYS A 37 -4.12 19.50 14.97
N PRO A 38 -3.73 19.34 16.24
CA PRO A 38 -2.39 18.88 16.58
C PRO A 38 -2.09 17.60 15.80
N ALA A 39 -1.01 17.62 15.02
CA ALA A 39 -0.55 16.44 14.31
C ALA A 39 -0.38 15.31 15.33
N ALA A 40 -1.02 14.17 15.09
CA ALA A 40 -0.94 13.03 15.97
C ALA A 40 0.54 12.62 16.14
N LYS A 41 0.96 12.35 17.37
CA LYS A 41 2.32 11.87 17.64
C LYS A 41 2.57 10.58 16.84
N PRO A 42 3.75 10.40 16.24
CA PRO A 42 4.10 9.14 15.58
C PRO A 42 3.94 7.97 16.55
N ALA A 43 3.36 6.87 16.08
CA ALA A 43 3.23 5.65 16.88
C ALA A 43 4.61 5.15 17.32
N THR A 44 4.68 4.68 18.56
CA THR A 44 5.88 4.05 19.11
C THR A 44 6.11 2.69 18.45
N LYS A 45 7.34 2.19 18.51
CA LYS A 45 7.69 0.88 17.95
C LYS A 45 6.86 -0.25 18.55
N ASP A 46 6.58 -0.21 19.85
CA ASP A 46 5.80 -1.22 20.54
C ASP A 46 4.32 -1.20 20.12
N GLU A 47 3.74 -0.01 19.91
CA GLU A 47 2.39 0.13 19.35
C GLU A 47 2.30 -0.43 17.92
N LEU A 48 3.33 -0.20 17.12
CA LEU A 48 3.42 -0.75 15.76
C LEU A 48 3.55 -2.27 15.76
N ILE A 49 4.37 -2.84 16.66
CA ILE A 49 4.51 -4.29 16.83
C ILE A 49 3.17 -4.90 17.28
N ALA A 50 2.53 -4.33 18.31
CA ALA A 50 1.24 -4.81 18.80
C ALA A 50 0.13 -4.73 17.74
N LYS A 51 0.12 -3.65 16.95
CA LYS A 51 -0.78 -3.50 15.80
C LYS A 51 -0.54 -4.61 14.79
N LEU A 52 0.72 -4.89 14.43
CA LEU A 52 1.06 -5.92 13.47
C LEU A 52 0.72 -7.34 13.98
N GLU A 53 1.02 -7.66 15.24
CA GLU A 53 0.63 -8.93 15.86
C GLU A 53 -0.87 -9.15 15.77
N LYS A 54 -1.66 -8.11 16.05
CA LYS A 54 -3.12 -8.13 15.92
C LYS A 54 -3.58 -8.28 14.46
N THR A 55 -2.93 -7.57 13.53
CA THR A 55 -3.26 -7.64 12.11
C THR A 55 -3.03 -9.03 11.54
N LEU A 56 -1.94 -9.70 11.92
CA LEU A 56 -1.55 -10.99 11.35
C LEU A 56 -2.13 -12.19 12.10
N THR A 57 -2.33 -12.11 13.41
CA THR A 57 -2.87 -13.24 14.19
C THR A 57 -4.31 -13.54 13.81
N GLY A 58 -4.58 -14.72 13.24
CA GLY A 58 -5.91 -15.09 12.75
C GLY A 58 -6.27 -14.45 11.41
N ALA A 59 -5.27 -13.99 10.65
CA ALA A 59 -5.49 -13.40 9.34
C ALA A 59 -5.69 -14.47 8.25
N ARG A 60 -6.63 -14.22 7.33
CA ARG A 60 -6.71 -14.85 6.01
C ARG A 60 -6.13 -13.89 4.98
N MET A 61 -5.10 -14.33 4.29
CA MET A 61 -4.49 -13.62 3.17
C MET A 61 -5.01 -14.24 1.88
N THR A 62 -5.66 -13.42 1.05
CA THR A 62 -6.24 -13.86 -0.23
C THR A 62 -5.77 -12.94 -1.33
N GLY A 63 -5.19 -13.52 -2.37
CA GLY A 63 -4.55 -12.76 -3.41
C GLY A 63 -4.24 -13.56 -4.66
N THR A 64 -3.29 -13.04 -5.43
CA THR A 64 -2.81 -13.68 -6.65
C THR A 64 -1.30 -13.48 -6.78
N PHE A 65 -0.66 -14.36 -7.54
CA PHE A 65 0.74 -14.22 -7.90
C PHE A 65 0.98 -14.34 -9.41
N THR A 66 2.09 -13.76 -9.84
CA THR A 66 2.62 -13.82 -11.21
C THR A 66 3.93 -14.61 -11.24
N VAL A 67 4.37 -15.01 -12.43
CA VAL A 67 5.69 -15.59 -12.67
C VAL A 67 6.36 -14.75 -13.75
N LEU A 68 7.57 -14.25 -13.48
CA LEU A 68 8.34 -13.51 -14.49
C LEU A 68 8.61 -14.39 -15.72
N GLY A 69 8.49 -13.81 -16.91
CA GLY A 69 8.56 -14.52 -18.19
C GLY A 69 7.28 -15.26 -18.57
N LYS A 70 6.18 -15.08 -17.81
CA LYS A 70 4.84 -15.63 -18.09
C LYS A 70 3.75 -14.57 -17.94
N GLU A 71 4.05 -13.34 -18.35
CA GLU A 71 3.18 -12.16 -18.21
C GLU A 71 1.86 -12.31 -18.98
N GLU A 72 1.87 -13.08 -20.08
CA GLU A 72 0.67 -13.39 -20.88
C GLU A 72 -0.32 -14.31 -20.16
N LYS A 73 0.07 -14.94 -19.04
CA LYS A 73 -0.84 -15.78 -18.24
C LYS A 73 -1.53 -14.94 -17.19
N ALA A 74 -2.83 -15.21 -16.99
CA ALA A 74 -3.57 -14.64 -15.89
C ALA A 74 -2.88 -14.96 -14.54
N PRO A 75 -2.84 -14.00 -13.59
CA PRO A 75 -2.34 -14.24 -12.24
C PRO A 75 -3.00 -15.46 -11.59
N THR A 76 -2.21 -16.26 -10.88
CA THR A 76 -2.69 -17.48 -10.23
C THR A 76 -3.19 -17.15 -8.82
N PRO A 77 -4.43 -17.54 -8.44
CA PRO A 77 -4.94 -17.32 -7.09
C PRO A 77 -4.12 -18.04 -6.02
N GLU A 78 -4.02 -17.42 -4.84
CA GLU A 78 -3.41 -17.99 -3.64
C GLU A 78 -4.17 -17.61 -2.37
N GLU A 79 -4.06 -18.47 -1.37
CA GLU A 79 -4.63 -18.24 -0.04
C GLU A 79 -3.70 -18.80 1.05
N TYR A 80 -3.48 -17.98 2.08
CA TYR A 80 -2.77 -18.37 3.30
C TYR A 80 -3.61 -18.01 4.54
N THR A 81 -3.46 -18.79 5.62
CA THR A 81 -4.02 -18.41 6.92
C THR A 81 -2.90 -18.31 7.95
N ILE A 82 -2.71 -17.14 8.53
CA ILE A 82 -1.80 -16.95 9.67
C ILE A 82 -2.60 -17.23 10.94
N VAL A 83 -2.31 -18.35 11.58
CA VAL A 83 -2.96 -18.76 12.84
C VAL A 83 -2.49 -17.89 14.00
N SER A 84 -1.20 -17.60 14.06
CA SER A 84 -0.61 -16.71 15.07
C SER A 84 0.63 -16.00 14.54
N ALA A 85 0.85 -14.78 14.99
CA ALA A 85 2.05 -14.00 14.74
C ALA A 85 2.59 -13.48 16.07
N GLN A 86 3.86 -13.76 16.37
CA GLN A 86 4.51 -13.33 17.60
C GLN A 86 5.91 -12.83 17.29
N LYS A 87 6.27 -11.66 17.80
CA LYS A 87 7.65 -11.20 17.74
C LYS A 87 8.49 -11.97 18.77
N ILE A 88 9.63 -12.52 18.35
CA ILE A 88 10.58 -13.14 19.27
C ILE A 88 11.35 -12.02 20.01
N PRO A 89 11.66 -12.19 21.31
CA PRO A 89 12.56 -11.26 22.02
C PRO A 89 13.88 -11.10 21.28
N ASP A 90 14.37 -9.86 21.25
CA ASP A 90 15.63 -9.45 20.62
C ASP A 90 15.70 -9.62 19.09
N GLY A 91 16.03 -8.54 18.38
CA GLY A 91 16.07 -8.49 16.91
C GLY A 91 14.70 -8.35 16.23
N ASP A 92 14.64 -8.67 14.93
CA ASP A 92 13.46 -8.48 14.07
C ASP A 92 12.82 -9.81 13.62
N ILE A 93 13.04 -10.88 14.40
CA ILE A 93 12.51 -12.21 14.09
C ILE A 93 11.08 -12.36 14.65
N TRP A 94 10.23 -12.96 13.84
CA TRP A 94 8.85 -13.30 14.14
C TRP A 94 8.61 -14.78 13.92
N LEU A 95 7.81 -15.37 14.81
CA LEU A 95 7.32 -16.73 14.65
C LEU A 95 5.89 -16.68 14.10
N LEU A 96 5.73 -16.98 12.82
CA LEU A 96 4.41 -17.11 12.21
C LEU A 96 3.99 -18.58 12.17
N LYS A 97 2.84 -18.91 12.74
CA LYS A 97 2.21 -20.22 12.53
C LYS A 97 1.23 -20.09 11.37
N ALA A 98 1.60 -20.58 10.21
CA ALA A 98 0.80 -20.41 8.99
C ALA A 98 0.27 -21.75 8.47
N ARG A 99 -1.01 -21.80 8.11
CA ARG A 99 -1.59 -22.86 7.29
C ARG A 99 -1.41 -22.50 5.83
N VAL A 100 -0.65 -23.32 5.13
CA VAL A 100 -0.36 -23.17 3.70
C VAL A 100 -1.20 -24.18 2.94
N LYS A 101 -2.02 -23.69 2.01
CA LYS A 101 -2.79 -24.52 1.09
C LYS A 101 -2.29 -24.28 -0.34
N TYR A 102 -1.58 -25.25 -0.90
CA TYR A 102 -1.06 -25.18 -2.26
C TYR A 102 -1.05 -26.56 -2.91
N GLY A 103 -1.68 -26.70 -4.09
CA GLY A 103 -1.85 -27.99 -4.75
C GLY A 103 -2.54 -29.00 -3.84
N THR A 104 -1.87 -30.12 -3.56
CA THR A 104 -2.32 -31.17 -2.61
C THR A 104 -1.82 -30.96 -1.17
N THR A 105 -1.04 -29.90 -0.92
CA THR A 105 -0.47 -29.62 0.40
C THR A 105 -1.42 -28.75 1.20
N ASP A 106 -1.78 -29.22 2.39
CA ASP A 106 -2.52 -28.48 3.41
C ASP A 106 -1.86 -28.75 4.77
N LYS A 107 -0.96 -27.87 5.19
CA LYS A 107 -0.16 -28.03 6.42
C LYS A 107 -0.08 -26.74 7.20
N THR A 108 -0.09 -26.86 8.52
CA THR A 108 0.18 -25.76 9.44
C THR A 108 1.61 -25.88 9.95
N LEU A 109 2.45 -24.89 9.67
CA LEU A 109 3.88 -24.90 9.97
C LEU A 109 4.29 -23.65 10.77
N PRO A 110 5.21 -23.78 11.73
CA PRO A 110 5.91 -22.64 12.32
C PRO A 110 6.99 -22.14 11.35
N ILE A 111 6.97 -20.85 11.04
CA ILE A 111 7.90 -20.20 10.12
C ILE A 111 8.56 -19.04 10.87
N PRO A 112 9.81 -19.20 11.34
CA PRO A 112 10.59 -18.08 11.86
C PRO A 112 11.07 -17.23 10.68
N LEU A 113 10.66 -15.96 10.61
CA LEU A 113 11.06 -15.04 9.55
C LEU A 113 11.31 -13.62 10.06
N GLU A 114 11.98 -12.81 9.25
CA GLU A 114 12.22 -11.40 9.58
C GLU A 114 11.03 -10.54 9.16
N ILE A 115 10.65 -9.58 10.01
CA ILE A 115 9.82 -8.46 9.61
C ILE A 115 10.57 -7.16 9.89
N GLN A 116 11.07 -6.57 8.82
CA GLN A 116 11.77 -5.28 8.85
C GLN A 116 10.76 -4.14 8.70
N TRP A 117 11.19 -2.90 8.98
CA TRP A 117 10.31 -1.74 8.99
C TRP A 117 10.84 -0.64 8.08
N ALA A 118 10.00 -0.18 7.15
CA ALA A 118 10.20 1.03 6.37
C ALA A 118 9.35 2.14 7.00
N GLY A 119 9.94 2.91 7.93
CA GLY A 119 9.18 3.84 8.77
C GLY A 119 8.22 3.08 9.68
N ASP A 120 6.91 3.30 9.52
CA ASP A 120 5.84 2.61 10.24
C ASP A 120 5.23 1.43 9.47
N THR A 121 5.82 1.06 8.34
CA THR A 121 5.29 0.03 7.44
C THR A 121 6.11 -1.26 7.54
N PRO A 122 5.49 -2.39 7.92
CA PRO A 122 6.18 -3.66 8.05
C PRO A 122 6.40 -4.36 6.70
N VAL A 123 7.57 -5.00 6.57
CA VAL A 123 8.01 -5.75 5.39
C VAL A 123 8.49 -7.13 5.81
N ILE A 124 7.70 -8.16 5.47
CA ILE A 124 8.12 -9.56 5.62
C ILE A 124 9.30 -9.80 4.68
N THR A 125 10.41 -10.28 5.24
CA THR A 125 11.69 -10.43 4.55
C THR A 125 12.22 -11.84 4.73
N MET A 126 12.51 -12.49 3.60
CA MET A 126 13.20 -13.78 3.56
C MET A 126 14.33 -13.69 2.53
N THR A 127 15.51 -14.21 2.89
CA THR A 127 16.65 -14.35 1.99
C THR A 127 17.13 -15.79 2.04
N ASP A 128 16.88 -16.52 0.96
CA ASP A 128 17.27 -17.92 0.77
C ASP A 128 16.92 -18.82 1.97
N MET A 129 15.75 -18.57 2.55
CA MET A 129 15.29 -19.25 3.75
C MET A 129 14.65 -20.59 3.39
N ALA A 130 15.18 -21.67 3.95
CA ALA A 130 14.58 -22.99 3.81
C ALA A 130 13.34 -23.14 4.70
N VAL A 131 12.20 -23.44 4.09
CA VAL A 131 10.96 -23.79 4.78
C VAL A 131 10.80 -25.31 4.73
N PRO A 132 10.76 -26.00 5.89
CA PRO A 132 10.70 -27.45 5.96
C PRO A 132 9.56 -28.04 5.12
N GLY A 133 9.90 -28.91 4.17
CA GLY A 133 8.95 -29.59 3.29
C GLY A 133 8.34 -28.72 2.18
N LEU A 134 8.70 -27.43 2.08
CA LEU A 134 8.24 -26.51 1.04
C LEU A 134 9.39 -25.97 0.17
N GLY A 135 10.64 -26.11 0.63
CA GLY A 135 11.85 -25.69 -0.08
C GLY A 135 12.30 -24.26 0.26
N THR A 136 13.08 -23.64 -0.60
CA THR A 136 13.81 -22.39 -0.28
C THR A 136 13.13 -21.17 -0.88
N PHE A 137 12.97 -20.10 -0.09
CA PHE A 137 12.26 -18.89 -0.49
C PHE A 137 13.04 -17.61 -0.22
N SER A 138 12.88 -16.66 -1.13
CA SER A 138 13.33 -15.27 -1.00
C SER A 138 12.12 -14.36 -1.25
N THR A 139 11.78 -13.48 -0.30
CA THR A 139 10.57 -12.65 -0.37
C THR A 139 10.81 -11.26 0.23
N ARG A 140 10.07 -10.27 -0.31
CA ARG A 140 9.92 -8.93 0.28
C ARG A 140 8.46 -8.53 0.09
N VAL A 141 7.68 -8.60 1.17
CA VAL A 141 6.24 -8.37 1.14
C VAL A 141 5.87 -7.27 2.11
N VAL A 142 5.39 -6.16 1.58
CA VAL A 142 4.88 -5.02 2.34
C VAL A 142 3.47 -5.34 2.82
N ILE A 143 3.17 -5.03 4.08
CA ILE A 143 1.81 -5.07 4.62
C ILE A 143 1.39 -3.63 4.91
N TYR A 144 0.31 -3.19 4.26
CA TYR A 144 -0.18 -1.82 4.42
C TYR A 144 -1.69 -1.78 4.21
N ASP A 145 -2.40 -1.15 5.15
CA ASP A 145 -3.84 -0.86 5.06
C ASP A 145 -4.72 -2.06 4.64
N GLY A 146 -4.55 -3.20 5.32
CA GLY A 146 -5.32 -4.41 5.03
C GLY A 146 -4.96 -5.10 3.71
N MET A 147 -3.88 -4.67 3.05
CA MET A 147 -3.35 -5.28 1.84
C MET A 147 -1.93 -5.80 2.06
N TYR A 148 -1.51 -6.69 1.19
CA TYR A 148 -0.12 -7.08 1.04
C TYR A 148 0.30 -7.05 -0.42
N SER A 149 1.58 -6.76 -0.66
CA SER A 149 2.15 -6.84 -2.01
C SER A 149 3.65 -7.00 -1.94
N GLY A 150 4.24 -7.67 -2.93
CA GLY A 150 5.68 -7.90 -2.90
C GLY A 150 6.23 -8.82 -3.97
N THR A 151 7.49 -9.19 -3.76
CA THR A 151 8.21 -10.16 -4.59
C THR A 151 8.30 -11.51 -3.89
N TRP A 152 8.31 -12.57 -4.68
CA TRP A 152 8.59 -13.92 -4.23
C TRP A 152 9.55 -14.62 -5.19
N GLN A 153 10.32 -15.55 -4.64
CA GLN A 153 11.21 -16.42 -5.38
C GLN A 153 11.25 -17.78 -4.70
N HIS A 154 11.21 -18.83 -5.52
CA HIS A 154 11.42 -20.22 -5.14
C HIS A 154 12.39 -20.88 -6.13
N GLY A 155 13.63 -21.13 -5.69
CA GLY A 155 14.71 -21.54 -6.58
C GLY A 155 14.95 -20.49 -7.68
N ALA A 156 14.88 -20.91 -8.95
CA ALA A 156 15.05 -20.03 -10.12
C ALA A 156 13.75 -19.31 -10.56
N VAL A 157 12.60 -19.69 -10.01
CA VAL A 157 11.30 -19.11 -10.36
C VAL A 157 11.01 -17.93 -9.43
N LYS A 158 10.57 -16.80 -9.99
CA LYS A 158 10.26 -15.58 -9.23
C LYS A 158 9.11 -14.80 -9.85
N GLY A 159 8.54 -13.89 -9.09
CA GLY A 159 7.43 -13.05 -9.53
C GLY A 159 6.97 -12.07 -8.47
N HIS A 160 5.78 -11.54 -8.70
CA HIS A 160 5.10 -10.64 -7.77
C HIS A 160 3.86 -11.32 -7.20
N LEU A 161 3.49 -10.95 -5.99
CA LEU A 161 2.22 -11.33 -5.36
C LEU A 161 1.57 -10.11 -4.73
N PHE A 162 0.24 -10.12 -4.66
CA PHE A 162 -0.54 -9.08 -4.00
C PHE A 162 -1.94 -9.58 -3.65
N GLY A 163 -2.53 -8.98 -2.62
CA GLY A 163 -3.85 -9.36 -2.15
C GLY A 163 -4.32 -8.56 -0.94
N THR A 164 -5.34 -9.10 -0.27
CA THR A 164 -5.98 -8.50 0.90
C THR A 164 -5.87 -9.38 2.13
N ILE A 165 -5.91 -8.76 3.30
CA ILE A 165 -5.85 -9.39 4.62
C ILE A 165 -7.22 -9.20 5.27
N THR A 166 -7.89 -10.30 5.55
CA THR A 166 -9.18 -10.34 6.26
C THR A 166 -9.07 -11.20 7.51
N ARG A 167 -10.09 -11.19 8.37
CA ARG A 167 -10.15 -12.08 9.52
C ARG A 167 -10.54 -13.49 9.07
N ALA A 168 -9.84 -14.51 9.55
CA ALA A 168 -10.13 -15.91 9.15
C ALA A 168 -11.50 -16.40 9.67
N ASP A 169 -11.99 -15.85 10.77
CA ASP A 169 -13.30 -16.09 11.35
C ASP A 169 -14.44 -15.31 10.66
N GLU A 170 -14.10 -14.30 9.86
CA GLU A 170 -15.07 -13.66 8.97
C GLU A 170 -15.30 -14.57 7.75
N LYS A 171 -16.58 -14.81 7.43
CA LYS A 171 -16.98 -15.55 6.24
C LYS A 171 -16.44 -14.79 5.01
N PRO A 172 -15.80 -15.46 4.03
CA PRO A 172 -15.35 -14.80 2.81
C PRO A 172 -16.50 -13.99 2.22
N ALA A 173 -16.27 -12.69 1.97
CA ALA A 173 -17.19 -11.92 1.16
C ALA A 173 -17.23 -12.60 -0.21
N GLU A 174 -18.36 -13.23 -0.54
CA GLU A 174 -18.58 -13.79 -1.87
C GLU A 174 -18.41 -12.65 -2.86
N THR A 175 -17.33 -12.69 -3.65
CA THR A 175 -17.17 -11.82 -4.81
C THR A 175 -18.37 -12.07 -5.70
N LYS A 176 -19.38 -11.20 -5.62
CA LYS A 176 -20.45 -11.15 -6.61
C LYS A 176 -19.77 -10.86 -7.93
N THR A 177 -19.62 -11.88 -8.75
CA THR A 177 -19.36 -11.74 -10.18
C THR A 177 -20.56 -11.02 -10.77
N GLU A 178 -20.54 -9.70 -10.67
CA GLU A 178 -21.43 -8.84 -11.43
C GLU A 178 -21.05 -9.05 -12.89
N LYS A 179 -21.87 -9.83 -13.60
CA LYS A 179 -21.79 -9.98 -15.05
C LYS A 179 -21.73 -8.57 -15.63
N ALA A 180 -20.55 -8.18 -16.14
CA ALA A 180 -20.41 -7.04 -17.01
C ALA A 180 -21.44 -7.20 -18.13
N THR A 181 -22.47 -6.37 -18.08
CA THR A 181 -23.44 -6.28 -19.17
C THR A 181 -22.76 -5.40 -20.21
N GLU A 182 -22.34 -6.02 -21.30
CA GLU A 182 -21.66 -5.40 -22.42
C GLU A 182 -22.55 -4.29 -23.03
N PRO A 183 -22.05 -3.06 -23.22
CA PRO A 183 -22.83 -2.03 -23.92
C PRO A 183 -22.90 -2.36 -25.41
N ARG A 184 -24.13 -2.34 -25.94
CA ARG A 184 -24.47 -2.49 -27.36
C ARG A 184 -23.94 -1.34 -28.21
#